data_AF-A0A8H2XY03-F1
#
_entry.id   AF-A0A8H2XY03-F1
#
_cell.length_a   1.000
_cell.length_b   1.000
_cell.length_c   1.000
_cell.angle_alpha   90.00
_cell.angle_beta   90.00
_cell.angle_gamma   90.00
#
_symmetry.space_group_name_H-M   'P 1'
#
loop_
_entity.id
_entity.type
_entity.pdbx_description
1 polymer ?
#
loop_
_entity_poly.entity_id
_entity_poly.type
_entity_poly.pdbx_seq_one_letter_code
_entity_poly.pdbx_strand_id
1 'polypeptide(L)'
;MQGPRYRVTETQHPPPDSQPHKMSRRSRGTGSHNEPASSDNSTVSDITSASVPCSSPQFQTWATRVRLNSKVNSSIPSHQTFEPLRDLKNQSNRFPAWLTNANLPQSQFTPEALHADTTELRDELIRRQNDPNEVIILHDNTKLDLFSLHVILNACHHMRLLGTHTRKPTEADRRHSLDTLLAHICEIDNGNANVSAKYSAEQELKLPFVSLENCNVTKVKADGVMYLDVPNFAPYHHAEMQIPARAFHHKGPVDILQVIHCAAEFKREEDGSHQGMTAMVSGLYQRAVLRMPKQFVFGVFHSKTVLFKVVAGIWQGGKVSQSRIPCDDMVEL
;
A
#
# COMPACT_ATOMS: atom_id res chain seq x y z
N MET A 1 -63.65 -1.61 -20.10
CA MET A 1 -62.35 -2.31 -20.06
C MET A 1 -61.86 -2.29 -18.62
N GLN A 2 -61.91 -3.44 -17.95
CA GLN A 2 -61.54 -3.62 -16.55
C GLN A 2 -60.03 -3.90 -16.46
N GLY A 3 -59.30 -3.09 -15.70
CA GLY A 3 -57.89 -3.31 -15.40
C GLY A 3 -57.67 -4.28 -14.23
N PRO A 4 -56.53 -4.96 -14.15
CA PRO A 4 -56.30 -6.03 -13.18
C PRO A 4 -55.98 -5.48 -11.78
N ARG A 5 -56.58 -6.12 -10.77
CA ARG A 5 -56.29 -5.91 -9.34
C ARG A 5 -54.99 -6.62 -8.96
N TYR A 6 -54.03 -5.88 -8.43
CA TYR A 6 -52.86 -6.44 -7.75
C TYR A 6 -53.23 -6.89 -6.33
N ARG A 7 -52.86 -8.13 -5.98
CA ARG A 7 -53.04 -8.74 -4.66
C ARG A 7 -51.72 -8.59 -3.90
N VAL A 8 -51.74 -7.86 -2.80
CA VAL A 8 -50.62 -7.71 -1.86
C VAL A 8 -50.61 -8.94 -0.94
N THR A 9 -49.49 -9.65 -0.90
CA THR A 9 -49.23 -10.72 0.09
C THR A 9 -48.50 -10.12 1.29
N GLU A 10 -49.16 -10.14 2.44
CA GLU A 10 -48.58 -9.84 3.75
C GLU A 10 -47.62 -10.95 4.21
N THR A 11 -46.39 -10.56 4.52
CA THR A 11 -45.38 -11.42 5.14
C THR A 11 -45.54 -11.35 6.67
N GLN A 12 -45.92 -12.45 7.30
CA GLN A 12 -46.00 -12.57 8.76
C GLN A 12 -44.60 -12.75 9.37
N HIS A 13 -44.23 -11.89 10.32
CA HIS A 13 -43.06 -12.04 11.19
C HIS A 13 -43.39 -12.95 12.39
N PRO A 14 -42.49 -13.87 12.79
CA PRO A 14 -42.61 -14.60 14.05
C PRO A 14 -42.10 -13.77 15.26
N PRO A 15 -42.56 -14.07 16.49
CA PRO A 15 -42.24 -13.30 17.69
C PRO A 15 -40.86 -13.66 18.28
N PRO A 16 -40.23 -12.74 19.05
CA PRO A 16 -38.96 -13.00 19.72
C PRO A 16 -39.19 -13.55 21.14
N ASP A 17 -38.78 -14.80 21.38
CA ASP A 17 -38.54 -15.35 22.72
C ASP A 17 -37.04 -15.44 22.94
N SER A 18 -36.49 -14.63 23.86
CA SER A 18 -35.13 -14.79 24.36
C SER A 18 -35.10 -14.61 25.88
N GLN A 19 -34.95 -15.75 26.58
CA GLN A 19 -34.61 -15.81 27.99
C GLN A 19 -33.10 -15.62 28.20
N PRO A 20 -32.67 -15.03 29.34
CA PRO A 20 -31.26 -14.80 29.64
C PRO A 20 -30.59 -16.04 30.28
N HIS A 21 -29.56 -16.58 29.62
CA HIS A 21 -28.70 -17.61 30.20
C HIS A 21 -27.74 -17.00 31.26
N LYS A 22 -27.95 -17.41 32.52
CA LYS A 22 -26.97 -17.33 33.62
C LYS A 22 -25.74 -18.17 33.28
N MET A 23 -24.55 -17.57 33.21
CA MET A 23 -23.30 -18.31 33.29
C MET A 23 -22.77 -18.34 34.73
N SER A 24 -22.65 -19.57 35.22
CA SER A 24 -22.17 -19.96 36.54
C SER A 24 -20.65 -19.86 36.63
N ARG A 25 -20.16 -19.16 37.65
CA ARG A 25 -18.78 -19.29 38.16
C ARG A 25 -18.53 -20.71 38.66
N ARG A 26 -17.40 -21.32 38.30
CA ARG A 26 -16.73 -22.35 39.11
C ARG A 26 -15.22 -22.19 39.08
N SER A 27 -14.67 -22.21 40.29
CA SER A 27 -13.25 -22.13 40.63
C SER A 27 -12.52 -23.47 40.52
N ARG A 28 -11.18 -23.34 40.44
CA ARG A 28 -10.11 -24.21 40.98
C ARG A 28 -10.01 -25.65 40.46
N GLY A 29 -8.92 -25.87 39.72
CA GLY A 29 -8.23 -27.16 39.63
C GLY A 29 -6.72 -26.91 39.63
N THR A 30 -6.08 -27.17 40.77
CA THR A 30 -4.63 -27.31 40.94
C THR A 30 -4.18 -28.62 40.29
N GLY A 31 -3.25 -28.54 39.33
CA GLY A 31 -2.63 -29.70 38.69
C GLY A 31 -1.16 -29.42 38.45
N SER A 32 -0.33 -29.96 39.34
CA SER A 32 1.13 -30.01 39.24
C SER A 32 1.53 -31.00 38.15
N HIS A 33 2.30 -30.56 37.16
CA HIS A 33 3.12 -31.43 36.34
C HIS A 33 4.49 -30.78 36.12
N ASN A 34 5.52 -31.55 36.42
CA ASN A 34 6.93 -31.25 36.24
C ASN A 34 7.23 -30.97 34.76
N GLU A 35 7.62 -29.74 34.44
CA GLU A 35 8.34 -29.45 33.20
C GLU A 35 9.86 -29.54 33.47
N PRO A 36 10.63 -30.22 32.60
CA PRO A 36 12.07 -30.24 32.69
C PRO A 36 12.62 -28.85 32.33
N ALA A 37 13.59 -28.40 33.12
CA ALA A 37 14.32 -27.16 32.93
C ALA A 37 14.81 -27.03 31.48
N SER A 38 14.14 -26.17 30.73
CA SER A 38 14.60 -25.67 29.44
C SER A 38 15.86 -24.85 29.69
N SER A 39 16.99 -25.33 29.16
CA SER A 39 18.26 -24.62 29.16
C SER A 39 18.09 -23.23 28.54
N ASP A 40 18.60 -22.22 29.25
CA ASP A 40 18.83 -20.86 28.77
C ASP A 40 19.68 -20.87 27.49
N ASN A 41 19.03 -20.95 26.33
CA ASN A 41 19.64 -20.72 25.04
C ASN A 41 18.99 -19.48 24.42
N SER A 42 19.71 -18.37 24.57
CA SER A 42 19.65 -17.16 23.74
C SER A 42 18.27 -16.78 23.23
N THR A 43 17.56 -15.94 23.98
CA THR A 43 16.44 -15.14 23.48
C THR A 43 16.93 -14.18 22.40
N VAL A 44 17.20 -14.69 21.21
CA VAL A 44 17.22 -13.89 19.98
C VAL A 44 15.77 -13.47 19.78
N SER A 45 15.41 -12.28 20.26
CA SER A 45 14.09 -11.74 20.03
C SER A 45 13.90 -11.57 18.53
N ASP A 46 13.03 -12.39 17.93
CA ASP A 46 12.57 -12.17 16.56
C ASP A 46 11.88 -10.80 16.53
N ILE A 47 12.62 -9.82 16.04
CA ILE A 47 12.12 -8.46 15.87
C ILE A 47 11.10 -8.51 14.73
N THR A 48 9.83 -8.45 15.10
CA THR A 48 8.69 -8.45 14.17
C THR A 48 8.32 -7.04 13.71
N SER A 49 8.81 -6.01 14.42
CA SER A 49 8.55 -4.61 14.07
C SER A 49 9.69 -4.03 13.25
N ALA A 50 9.35 -3.50 12.07
CA ALA A 50 10.25 -2.75 11.19
C ALA A 50 10.97 -1.59 11.91
N SER A 51 10.45 -1.14 13.06
CA SER A 51 11.00 -0.02 13.82
C SER A 51 12.38 -0.28 14.44
N VAL A 52 12.73 -1.52 14.78
CA VAL A 52 14.01 -1.80 15.49
C VAL A 52 15.22 -1.84 14.54
N PRO A 53 15.16 -2.50 13.36
CA PRO A 53 16.28 -2.50 12.41
C PRO A 53 16.46 -1.15 11.71
N CYS A 54 15.44 -0.28 11.71
CA CYS A 54 15.46 1.04 11.10
C CYS A 54 16.25 2.08 11.91
N SER A 55 16.84 1.70 13.05
CA SER A 55 17.81 2.52 13.77
C SER A 55 19.13 2.63 12.97
N SER A 56 19.61 3.86 12.80
CA SER A 56 20.49 4.31 11.70
C SER A 56 21.73 3.44 11.39
N PRO A 57 22.51 2.89 12.36
CA PRO A 57 23.68 2.08 12.01
C PRO A 57 23.31 0.67 11.50
N GLN A 58 22.36 0.01 12.17
CA GLN A 58 22.00 -1.38 11.88
C GLN A 58 21.28 -1.50 10.54
N PHE A 59 20.43 -0.52 10.19
CA PHE A 59 19.77 -0.47 8.89
C PHE A 59 20.78 -0.46 7.75
N GLN A 60 21.83 0.37 7.83
CA GLN A 60 22.81 0.48 6.76
C GLN A 60 23.63 -0.80 6.61
N THR A 61 23.98 -1.46 7.72
CA THR A 61 24.62 -2.78 7.67
C THR A 61 23.71 -3.82 7.03
N TRP A 62 22.44 -3.89 7.44
CA TRP A 62 21.45 -4.79 6.85
C TRP A 62 21.26 -4.51 5.35
N ALA A 63 21.01 -3.24 4.99
CA ALA A 63 20.82 -2.79 3.62
C ALA A 63 22.01 -3.19 2.73
N THR A 64 23.23 -3.00 3.22
CA THR A 64 24.45 -3.43 2.51
C THR A 64 24.48 -4.93 2.29
N ARG A 65 24.14 -5.73 3.32
CA ARG A 65 24.12 -7.20 3.25
C ARG A 65 23.09 -7.71 2.25
N VAL A 66 21.89 -7.11 2.22
CA VAL A 66 20.84 -7.46 1.26
C VAL A 66 21.02 -6.76 -0.10
N ARG A 67 22.10 -5.99 -0.27
CA ARG A 67 22.46 -5.23 -1.47
C ARG A 67 21.41 -4.18 -1.87
N LEU A 68 20.71 -3.63 -0.88
CA LEU A 68 19.82 -2.48 -0.97
C LEU A 68 20.64 -1.20 -1.08
N ASN A 69 20.52 -0.47 -2.19
CA ASN A 69 20.97 0.91 -2.24
C ASN A 69 19.98 1.77 -1.45
N SER A 70 20.38 2.20 -0.24
CA SER A 70 19.57 3.07 0.62
C SER A 70 19.47 4.51 0.13
N LYS A 71 20.27 4.90 -0.87
CA LYS A 71 20.18 6.21 -1.51
C LYS A 71 19.16 6.16 -2.63
N VAL A 72 18.04 6.84 -2.43
CA VAL A 72 17.03 7.04 -3.44
C VAL A 72 17.47 8.17 -4.38
N ASN A 73 17.70 7.86 -5.66
CA ASN A 73 18.04 8.88 -6.66
C ASN A 73 16.86 9.84 -6.85
N SER A 74 17.09 11.14 -6.78
CA SER A 74 16.03 12.14 -7.02
C SER A 74 15.57 12.21 -8.46
N SER A 75 16.32 11.65 -9.43
CA SER A 75 15.96 11.60 -10.84
C SER A 75 15.89 10.17 -11.36
N ILE A 76 14.99 9.95 -12.32
CA ILE A 76 14.85 8.66 -13.01
C ILE A 76 16.02 8.51 -14.01
N PRO A 77 16.86 7.47 -13.90
CA PRO A 77 18.03 7.30 -14.77
C PRO A 77 17.65 7.17 -16.25
N SER A 78 18.38 7.81 -17.17
CA SER A 78 18.06 7.86 -18.62
C SER A 78 18.12 6.51 -19.37
N HIS A 79 18.59 5.44 -18.73
CA HIS A 79 18.68 4.12 -19.35
C HIS A 79 17.30 3.57 -19.77
N GLN A 80 17.22 2.81 -20.87
CA GLN A 80 15.96 2.32 -21.46
C GLN A 80 15.10 1.48 -20.50
N THR A 81 15.72 0.72 -19.60
CA THR A 81 15.00 -0.03 -18.56
C THR A 81 14.06 0.84 -17.71
N PHE A 82 14.37 2.13 -17.56
CA PHE A 82 13.57 3.08 -16.78
C PHE A 82 12.61 3.92 -17.63
N GLU A 83 12.50 3.65 -18.94
CA GLU A 83 11.53 4.33 -19.82
C GLU A 83 10.10 4.21 -19.29
N PRO A 84 9.62 3.02 -18.84
CA PRO A 84 8.27 2.92 -18.29
C PRO A 84 8.02 3.82 -17.08
N LEU A 85 9.05 4.10 -16.27
CA LEU A 85 8.91 5.02 -15.13
C LEU A 85 8.86 6.48 -15.57
N ARG A 86 9.62 6.85 -16.61
CA ARG A 86 9.52 8.20 -17.20
C ARG A 86 8.16 8.40 -17.83
N ASP A 87 7.67 7.40 -18.57
CA ASP A 87 6.33 7.44 -19.17
C ASP A 87 5.26 7.55 -18.10
N LEU A 88 5.36 6.76 -17.03
CA LEU A 88 4.44 6.84 -15.90
C LEU A 88 4.47 8.22 -15.24
N LYS A 89 5.66 8.78 -15.00
CA LYS A 89 5.81 10.15 -14.46
C LYS A 89 5.20 11.20 -15.39
N ASN A 90 5.42 11.06 -16.69
CA ASN A 90 4.85 11.99 -17.67
C ASN A 90 3.33 11.87 -17.75
N GLN A 91 2.78 10.67 -17.53
CA GLN A 91 1.35 10.43 -17.47
C GLN A 91 0.72 10.95 -16.18
N SER A 92 1.38 10.83 -15.03
CA SER A 92 0.88 11.36 -13.76
C SER A 92 0.78 12.89 -13.74
N ASN A 93 1.49 13.57 -14.64
CA ASN A 93 1.42 15.01 -14.81
C ASN A 93 0.37 15.46 -15.85
N ARG A 94 -0.48 14.55 -16.31
CA ARG A 94 -1.58 14.85 -17.24
C ARG A 94 -2.88 14.95 -16.49
N PHE A 95 -3.55 16.08 -16.65
CA PHE A 95 -4.85 16.33 -16.05
C PHE A 95 -5.88 16.63 -17.13
N PRO A 96 -7.15 16.22 -16.94
CA PRO A 96 -8.22 16.69 -17.79
C PRO A 96 -8.33 18.21 -17.74
N ALA A 97 -8.36 18.87 -18.91
CA ALA A 97 -8.45 20.33 -18.96
C ALA A 97 -9.72 20.87 -18.30
N TRP A 98 -10.78 20.05 -18.21
CA TRP A 98 -12.01 20.44 -17.54
C TRP A 98 -11.85 20.68 -16.03
N LEU A 99 -10.81 20.12 -15.37
CA LEU A 99 -10.56 20.37 -13.94
C LEU A 99 -10.24 21.85 -13.66
N THR A 100 -9.63 22.56 -14.63
CA THR A 100 -9.30 23.97 -14.47
C THR A 100 -10.46 24.92 -14.80
N ASN A 101 -11.57 24.42 -15.34
CA ASN A 101 -12.70 25.24 -15.76
C ASN A 101 -13.87 25.13 -14.77
N ALA A 102 -14.12 26.19 -14.00
CA ALA A 102 -15.19 26.24 -13.01
C ALA A 102 -16.61 26.17 -13.62
N ASN A 103 -16.76 26.52 -14.90
CA ASN A 103 -18.07 26.66 -15.54
C ASN A 103 -18.58 25.36 -16.20
N LEU A 104 -17.82 24.26 -16.12
CA LEU A 104 -18.20 23.02 -16.78
C LEU A 104 -19.20 22.20 -15.97
N PRO A 105 -20.15 21.50 -16.61
CA PRO A 105 -21.16 20.68 -15.92
C PRO A 105 -20.56 19.63 -14.97
N GLN A 106 -19.34 19.18 -15.26
CA GLN A 106 -18.64 18.18 -14.45
C GLN A 106 -18.41 18.63 -13.00
N SER A 107 -18.27 19.95 -12.75
CA SER A 107 -18.12 20.51 -11.41
C SER A 107 -19.39 20.38 -10.56
N GLN A 108 -20.54 20.12 -11.18
CA GLN A 108 -21.82 19.93 -10.49
C GLN A 108 -21.95 18.53 -9.88
N PHE A 109 -21.10 17.58 -10.26
CA PHE A 109 -21.14 16.22 -9.71
C PHE A 109 -20.37 16.07 -8.39
N THR A 110 -19.58 17.07 -8.02
CA THR A 110 -18.88 17.09 -6.75
C THR A 110 -19.88 17.37 -5.61
N PRO A 111 -19.89 16.55 -4.54
CA PRO A 111 -20.64 16.86 -3.32
C PRO A 111 -20.26 18.22 -2.73
N GLU A 112 -21.24 18.94 -2.16
CA GLU A 112 -21.02 20.27 -1.56
C GLU A 112 -19.89 20.26 -0.51
N ALA A 113 -19.78 19.18 0.27
CA ALA A 113 -18.73 18.99 1.28
C ALA A 113 -17.30 19.01 0.70
N LEU A 114 -17.13 18.72 -0.59
CA LEU A 114 -15.84 18.65 -1.29
C LEU A 114 -15.60 19.84 -2.23
N HIS A 115 -16.49 20.85 -2.23
CA HIS A 115 -16.34 22.04 -3.09
C HIS A 115 -15.07 22.84 -2.77
N ALA A 116 -14.72 22.96 -1.49
CA ALA A 116 -13.50 23.63 -1.07
C ALA A 116 -12.26 22.89 -1.58
N ASP A 117 -12.21 21.56 -1.40
CA ASP A 117 -11.11 20.72 -1.88
C ASP A 117 -10.96 20.76 -3.41
N THR A 118 -12.09 20.75 -4.13
CA THR A 118 -12.10 20.84 -5.60
C THR A 118 -11.62 22.19 -6.10
N THR A 119 -11.99 23.28 -5.39
CA THR A 119 -11.56 24.63 -5.74
C THR A 119 -10.06 24.78 -5.48
N GLU A 120 -9.56 24.26 -4.37
CA GLU A 120 -8.13 24.27 -4.05
C GLU A 120 -7.32 23.46 -5.06
N LEU A 121 -7.75 22.25 -5.41
CA LEU A 121 -7.12 21.45 -6.48
C LEU A 121 -7.07 22.22 -7.80
N ARG A 122 -8.18 22.88 -8.17
CA ARG A 122 -8.26 23.70 -9.38
C ARG A 122 -7.24 24.84 -9.35
N ASP A 123 -7.24 25.61 -8.28
CA ASP A 123 -6.37 26.78 -8.13
C ASP A 123 -4.90 26.37 -8.15
N GLU A 124 -4.57 25.23 -7.54
CA GLU A 124 -3.23 24.66 -7.55
C GLU A 124 -2.81 24.20 -8.96
N LEU A 125 -3.69 23.54 -9.71
CA LEU A 125 -3.43 23.16 -11.10
C LEU A 125 -3.21 24.38 -11.99
N ILE A 126 -4.01 25.45 -11.82
CA ILE A 126 -3.83 26.72 -12.55
C ILE A 126 -2.50 27.37 -12.16
N ARG A 127 -2.16 27.40 -10.87
CA ARG A 127 -0.90 27.96 -10.37
C ARG A 127 0.29 27.24 -11.01
N ARG A 128 0.31 25.91 -10.98
CA ARG A 128 1.39 25.10 -11.56
C ARG A 128 1.45 25.16 -13.08
N GLN A 129 0.31 25.27 -13.76
CA GLN A 129 0.29 25.49 -15.21
C GLN A 129 0.99 26.79 -15.61
N ASN A 130 0.95 27.81 -14.75
CA ASN A 130 1.58 29.10 -14.99
C ASN A 130 3.05 29.17 -14.52
N ASP A 131 3.57 28.13 -13.87
CA ASP A 131 4.97 28.07 -13.43
C ASP A 131 5.86 27.50 -14.56
N PRO A 132 6.84 28.27 -15.08
CA PRO A 132 7.69 27.82 -16.17
C PRO A 132 8.64 26.66 -15.80
N ASN A 133 8.81 26.36 -14.51
CA ASN A 133 9.64 25.24 -14.05
C ASN A 133 8.87 23.93 -13.92
N GLU A 134 7.54 24.00 -14.02
CA GLU A 134 6.64 22.88 -13.85
C GLU A 134 6.18 22.33 -15.20
N VAL A 135 6.02 21.01 -15.27
CA VAL A 135 5.52 20.35 -16.48
C VAL A 135 4.18 19.70 -16.15
N ILE A 136 3.12 20.50 -16.23
CA ILE A 136 1.73 20.03 -16.20
C ILE A 136 1.15 20.09 -17.61
N ILE A 137 0.46 19.02 -17.99
CA ILE A 137 -0.19 18.92 -19.30
C ILE A 137 -1.70 18.83 -19.07
N LEU A 138 -2.43 19.88 -19.45
CA LEU A 138 -3.89 19.83 -19.53
C LEU A 138 -4.29 19.26 -20.89
N HIS A 139 -5.13 18.23 -20.90
CA HIS A 139 -5.51 17.55 -22.12
C HIS A 139 -6.98 17.10 -22.07
N ASP A 140 -7.77 17.48 -23.08
CA ASP A 140 -9.21 17.19 -23.11
C ASP A 140 -9.52 15.68 -23.14
N ASN A 141 -8.67 14.90 -23.81
CA ASN A 141 -8.85 13.45 -23.89
C ASN A 141 -8.34 12.66 -22.67
N THR A 142 -7.83 13.32 -21.62
CA THR A 142 -7.46 12.62 -20.39
C THR A 142 -8.73 12.12 -19.71
N LYS A 143 -8.90 10.80 -19.66
CA LYS A 143 -10.03 10.17 -18.97
C LYS A 143 -9.74 10.14 -17.47
N LEU A 144 -10.45 10.98 -16.73
CA LEU A 144 -10.58 10.85 -15.29
C LEU A 144 -12.00 10.40 -14.99
N ASP A 145 -12.11 9.23 -14.37
CA ASP A 145 -13.38 8.74 -13.87
C ASP A 145 -13.84 9.60 -12.68
N LEU A 146 -15.08 10.10 -12.72
CA LEU A 146 -15.61 11.00 -11.68
C LEU A 146 -15.67 10.32 -10.31
N PHE A 147 -15.92 9.01 -10.28
CA PHE A 147 -15.92 8.26 -9.02
C PHE A 147 -14.50 8.19 -8.42
N SER A 148 -13.48 7.98 -9.25
CA SER A 148 -12.07 8.08 -8.84
C SER A 148 -11.69 9.46 -8.31
N LEU A 149 -12.15 10.53 -8.96
CA LEU A 149 -11.96 11.89 -8.45
C LEU A 149 -12.60 12.06 -7.07
N HIS A 150 -13.80 11.51 -6.84
CA HIS A 150 -14.43 11.59 -5.52
C HIS A 150 -13.65 10.84 -4.44
N VAL A 151 -13.09 9.67 -4.75
CA VAL A 151 -12.27 8.92 -3.78
C VAL A 151 -11.01 9.70 -3.42
N ILE A 152 -10.36 10.31 -4.42
CA ILE A 152 -9.23 11.22 -4.26
C ILE A 152 -9.58 12.40 -3.37
N LEU A 153 -10.63 13.16 -3.71
CA LEU A 153 -11.02 14.35 -2.96
C LEU A 153 -11.41 14.02 -1.52
N ASN A 154 -12.11 12.89 -1.29
CA ASN A 154 -12.42 12.43 0.06
C ASN A 154 -11.16 12.07 0.86
N ALA A 155 -10.17 11.46 0.22
CA ALA A 155 -8.90 11.14 0.87
C ALA A 155 -8.18 12.41 1.35
N CYS A 156 -8.09 13.43 0.49
CA CYS A 156 -7.51 14.73 0.82
C CYS A 156 -8.32 15.46 1.91
N HIS A 157 -9.64 15.48 1.77
CA HIS A 157 -10.56 16.08 2.75
C HIS A 157 -10.38 15.46 4.14
N HIS A 158 -10.37 14.12 4.23
CA HIS A 158 -10.15 13.42 5.49
C HIS A 158 -8.78 13.72 6.10
N MET A 159 -7.71 13.73 5.30
CA MET A 159 -6.36 14.07 5.77
C MET A 159 -6.29 15.49 6.34
N ARG A 160 -7.00 16.44 5.73
CA ARG A 160 -7.11 17.81 6.24
C ARG A 160 -7.89 17.88 7.53
N LEU A 161 -9.04 17.21 7.60
CA LEU A 161 -9.84 17.15 8.83
C LEU A 161 -9.01 16.59 9.98
N LEU A 162 -8.23 15.52 9.77
CA LEU A 162 -7.32 14.97 10.78
C LEU A 162 -6.33 16.01 11.33
N GLY A 163 -5.88 16.95 10.50
CA GLY A 163 -5.02 18.06 10.92
C GLY A 163 -5.70 19.04 11.88
N THR A 164 -7.02 19.13 11.86
CA THR A 164 -7.82 20.03 12.73
C THR A 164 -8.26 19.39 14.04
N HIS A 165 -8.08 18.09 14.21
CA HIS A 165 -8.53 17.38 15.42
C HIS A 165 -7.75 17.83 16.65
N THR A 166 -8.47 18.08 17.76
CA THR A 166 -7.86 18.41 19.06
C THR A 166 -7.02 17.26 19.61
N ARG A 167 -7.42 16.02 19.30
CA ARG A 167 -6.66 14.81 19.62
C ARG A 167 -5.68 14.50 18.48
N LYS A 168 -4.42 14.21 18.82
CA LYS A 168 -3.43 13.71 17.86
C LYS A 168 -3.97 12.44 17.16
N PRO A 169 -4.12 12.45 15.81
CA PRO A 169 -4.51 11.26 15.06
C PRO A 169 -3.59 10.08 15.34
N THR A 170 -4.18 8.89 15.33
CA THR A 170 -3.44 7.62 15.34
C THR A 170 -2.90 7.30 13.94
N GLU A 171 -2.03 6.29 13.85
CA GLU A 171 -1.54 5.81 12.55
C GLU A 171 -2.68 5.25 11.70
N ALA A 172 -3.61 4.51 12.31
CA ALA A 172 -4.79 3.96 11.64
C ALA A 172 -5.70 5.07 11.08
N ASP A 173 -5.90 6.17 11.82
CA ASP A 173 -6.73 7.29 11.35
C ASP A 173 -6.16 7.90 10.06
N ARG A 174 -4.84 8.05 9.99
CA ARG A 174 -4.13 8.60 8.83
C ARG A 174 -4.08 7.61 7.67
N ARG A 175 -3.93 6.32 7.97
CA ARG A 175 -3.89 5.26 6.97
C ARG A 175 -5.20 5.08 6.24
N HIS A 176 -6.32 5.32 6.91
CA HIS A 176 -7.65 5.05 6.37
C HIS A 176 -7.86 5.59 4.94
N SER A 177 -7.51 6.85 4.68
CA SER A 177 -7.63 7.45 3.34
C SER A 177 -6.78 6.74 2.29
N LEU A 178 -5.52 6.43 2.60
CA LEU A 178 -4.64 5.81 1.62
C LEU A 178 -4.94 4.32 1.44
N ASP A 179 -5.32 3.62 2.51
CA ASP A 179 -5.84 2.24 2.42
C ASP A 179 -7.06 2.19 1.50
N THR A 180 -7.95 3.19 1.59
CA THR A 180 -9.12 3.32 0.72
C THR A 180 -8.71 3.61 -0.74
N LEU A 181 -7.75 4.51 -0.97
CA LEU A 181 -7.23 4.79 -2.32
C LEU A 181 -6.58 3.56 -2.97
N LEU A 182 -5.73 2.84 -2.22
CA LEU A 182 -5.04 1.66 -2.73
C LEU A 182 -6.00 0.49 -3.00
N ALA A 183 -7.01 0.31 -2.13
CA ALA A 183 -8.10 -0.64 -2.36
C ALA A 183 -8.89 -0.29 -3.63
N HIS A 184 -9.26 0.99 -3.78
CA HIS A 184 -10.00 1.51 -4.94
C HIS A 184 -9.26 1.28 -6.26
N ILE A 185 -7.93 1.53 -6.29
CA ILE A 185 -7.08 1.22 -7.46
C ILE A 185 -7.21 -0.27 -7.84
N CYS A 186 -7.14 -1.16 -6.86
CA CYS A 186 -7.26 -2.59 -7.10
C CYS A 186 -8.66 -2.97 -7.61
N GLU A 187 -9.72 -2.37 -7.06
CA GLU A 187 -11.10 -2.69 -7.41
C GLU A 187 -11.49 -2.25 -8.83
N ILE A 188 -11.04 -1.06 -9.27
CA ILE A 188 -11.30 -0.56 -10.63
C ILE A 188 -10.65 -1.48 -11.68
N ASP A 189 -9.40 -1.88 -11.47
CA ASP A 189 -8.66 -2.69 -12.42
C ASP A 189 -9.28 -4.09 -12.60
N ASN A 190 -9.95 -4.59 -11.55
CA ASN A 190 -10.57 -5.92 -11.55
C ASN A 190 -11.83 -6.02 -12.42
N GLY A 191 -12.42 -4.90 -12.85
CA GLY A 191 -13.63 -4.90 -13.68
C GLY A 191 -13.42 -5.45 -15.10
N ASN A 192 -12.18 -5.51 -15.59
CA ASN A 192 -11.89 -5.75 -17.02
C ASN A 192 -10.80 -6.80 -17.33
N ALA A 193 -10.11 -7.41 -16.35
CA ALA A 193 -8.96 -8.28 -16.63
C ALA A 193 -8.90 -9.56 -15.78
N ASN A 194 -8.42 -10.65 -16.40
CA ASN A 194 -8.14 -11.95 -15.76
C ASN A 194 -7.00 -11.91 -14.71
N VAL A 195 -6.36 -10.75 -14.52
CA VAL A 195 -5.30 -10.55 -13.52
C VAL A 195 -5.77 -9.44 -12.60
N SER A 196 -6.26 -9.83 -11.42
CA SER A 196 -6.77 -8.90 -10.43
C SER A 196 -5.66 -8.44 -9.50
N ALA A 197 -5.35 -7.14 -9.50
CA ALA A 197 -4.56 -6.56 -8.42
C ALA A 197 -5.37 -6.64 -7.11
N LYS A 198 -4.69 -6.96 -6.02
CA LYS A 198 -5.29 -7.10 -4.69
C LYS A 198 -4.56 -6.23 -3.70
N TYR A 199 -5.32 -5.58 -2.83
CA TYR A 199 -4.79 -4.85 -1.69
C TYR A 199 -5.01 -5.64 -0.41
N SER A 200 -4.02 -5.67 0.47
CA SER A 200 -4.17 -6.20 1.83
C SER A 200 -3.35 -5.40 2.82
N ALA A 201 -4.00 -4.99 3.91
CA ALA A 201 -3.35 -4.28 5.00
C ALA A 201 -2.63 -5.25 5.96
N GLU A 202 -1.65 -4.73 6.70
CA GLU A 202 -1.02 -5.41 7.85
C GLU A 202 -0.35 -6.76 7.53
N GLN A 203 0.26 -6.89 6.35
CA GLN A 203 0.83 -8.15 5.88
C GLN A 203 2.25 -8.37 6.39
N GLU A 204 2.55 -9.57 6.88
CA GLU A 204 3.92 -9.97 7.15
C GLU A 204 4.61 -10.41 5.84
N LEU A 205 5.69 -9.71 5.49
CA LEU A 205 6.53 -9.96 4.33
C LEU A 205 7.82 -10.66 4.76
N LYS A 206 8.23 -11.66 3.98
CA LYS A 206 9.50 -12.38 4.15
C LYS A 206 10.65 -11.53 3.62
N LEU A 207 11.72 -11.46 4.41
CA LEU A 207 12.98 -10.84 4.04
C LEU A 207 14.06 -11.89 3.80
N PRO A 208 15.10 -11.57 3.01
CA PRO A 208 16.28 -12.41 2.92
C PRO A 208 16.93 -12.57 4.29
N PHE A 209 17.33 -13.80 4.63
CA PHE A 209 18.02 -14.07 5.88
C PHE A 209 19.38 -13.38 5.89
N VAL A 210 19.59 -12.51 6.87
CA VAL A 210 20.88 -11.88 7.16
C VAL A 210 21.19 -12.08 8.63
N SER A 211 22.29 -12.78 8.92
CA SER A 211 22.81 -12.89 10.27
C SER A 211 23.60 -11.62 10.59
N LEU A 212 23.09 -10.82 11.53
CA LEU A 212 23.86 -9.74 12.17
C LEU A 212 24.11 -10.15 13.62
N GLU A 213 25.23 -9.69 14.20
CA GLU A 213 25.68 -10.09 15.54
C GLU A 213 24.59 -9.99 16.62
N ASN A 214 23.65 -9.04 16.49
CA ASN A 214 22.61 -8.76 17.48
C ASN A 214 21.19 -8.65 16.91
N CYS A 215 20.95 -8.97 15.63
CA CYS A 215 19.66 -8.72 15.00
C CYS A 215 19.42 -9.61 13.76
N ASN A 216 18.52 -10.58 13.88
CA ASN A 216 18.05 -11.37 12.75
C ASN A 216 16.71 -10.80 12.26
N VAL A 217 16.74 -10.17 11.09
CA VAL A 217 15.53 -9.60 10.48
C VAL A 217 15.12 -10.48 9.31
N THR A 218 14.19 -11.40 9.57
CA THR A 218 13.72 -12.38 8.57
C THR A 218 12.34 -12.04 8.01
N LYS A 219 11.65 -11.08 8.62
CA LYS A 219 10.35 -10.59 8.19
C LYS A 219 10.14 -9.13 8.57
N VAL A 220 9.17 -8.51 7.91
CA VAL A 220 8.71 -7.15 8.18
C VAL A 220 7.19 -7.12 8.05
N LYS A 221 6.50 -6.38 8.92
CA LYS A 221 5.07 -6.15 8.79
C LYS A 221 4.86 -4.85 8.01
N ALA A 222 4.28 -4.96 6.82
CA ALA A 222 3.91 -3.82 5.99
C ALA A 222 2.48 -3.36 6.31
N ASP A 223 2.30 -2.05 6.32
CA ASP A 223 1.00 -1.44 6.59
C ASP A 223 -0.01 -1.74 5.48
N GLY A 224 0.45 -1.73 4.23
CA GLY A 224 -0.34 -2.08 3.05
C GLY A 224 0.51 -2.79 2.00
N VAL A 225 -0.08 -3.74 1.28
CA VAL A 225 0.59 -4.45 0.19
C VAL A 225 -0.37 -4.61 -0.97
N MET A 226 0.05 -4.14 -2.15
CA MET A 226 -0.60 -4.48 -3.42
C MET A 226 0.14 -5.64 -4.07
N TYR A 227 -0.59 -6.67 -4.49
CA TYR A 227 -0.02 -7.86 -5.11
C TYR A 227 -0.92 -8.41 -6.22
N LEU A 228 -0.33 -9.26 -7.05
CA LEU A 228 -0.98 -9.93 -8.15
C LEU A 228 -0.98 -11.43 -7.88
N ASP A 229 -2.13 -12.07 -8.01
CA ASP A 229 -2.20 -13.52 -8.06
C ASP A 229 -1.80 -14.00 -9.46
N VAL A 230 -0.84 -14.91 -9.53
CA VAL A 230 -0.41 -15.54 -10.77
C VAL A 230 -0.88 -17.00 -10.72
N PRO A 231 -2.11 -17.28 -11.18
CA PRO A 231 -2.64 -18.63 -11.18
C PRO A 231 -1.84 -19.51 -12.15
N ASN A 232 -1.76 -20.81 -11.86
CA ASN A 232 -1.17 -21.81 -12.74
C ASN A 232 0.32 -21.58 -13.10
N PHE A 233 1.07 -20.85 -12.28
CA PHE A 233 2.51 -20.74 -12.47
C PHE A 233 3.20 -22.04 -12.05
N ALA A 234 3.26 -22.99 -12.99
CA ALA A 234 3.74 -24.36 -12.76
C ALA A 234 5.04 -24.46 -11.94
N PRO A 235 6.08 -23.62 -12.17
CA PRO A 235 7.30 -23.68 -11.37
C PRO A 235 7.08 -23.52 -9.87
N TYR A 236 6.04 -22.80 -9.43
CA TYR A 236 5.77 -22.54 -8.01
C TYR A 236 5.29 -23.77 -7.24
N HIS A 237 4.79 -24.81 -7.92
CA HIS A 237 4.39 -26.05 -7.27
C HIS A 237 5.57 -26.93 -6.87
N HIS A 238 6.79 -26.61 -7.32
CA HIS A 238 8.01 -27.26 -6.85
C HIS A 238 8.52 -26.60 -5.57
N ALA A 239 8.78 -27.39 -4.51
CA ALA A 239 9.23 -26.88 -3.21
C ALA A 239 10.51 -26.02 -3.31
N GLU A 240 11.42 -26.39 -4.21
CA GLU A 240 12.67 -25.65 -4.50
C GLU A 240 12.43 -24.22 -4.96
N MET A 241 11.30 -23.96 -5.64
CA MET A 241 10.92 -22.64 -6.11
C MET A 241 9.97 -21.95 -5.16
N GLN A 242 9.04 -22.70 -4.55
CA GLN A 242 7.98 -22.15 -3.71
C GLN A 242 8.56 -21.37 -2.52
N ILE A 243 9.51 -21.96 -1.81
CA ILE A 243 10.12 -21.34 -0.61
C ILE A 243 10.84 -20.03 -0.94
N PRO A 244 11.76 -19.96 -1.94
CA PRO A 244 12.45 -18.73 -2.26
C PRO A 244 11.59 -17.70 -3.02
N ALA A 245 10.60 -18.12 -3.81
CA ALA A 245 9.73 -17.20 -4.57
C ALA A 245 8.61 -16.60 -3.71
N ARG A 246 8.35 -17.16 -2.53
CA ARG A 246 7.32 -16.67 -1.62
C ARG A 246 7.76 -15.36 -0.93
N ALA A 247 7.01 -14.29 -1.17
CA ALA A 247 7.23 -13.00 -0.55
C ALA A 247 6.45 -12.80 0.76
N PHE A 248 5.32 -13.49 0.97
CA PHE A 248 4.50 -13.36 2.17
C PHE A 248 4.85 -14.41 3.24
N HIS A 249 4.82 -14.00 4.50
CA HIS A 249 4.93 -14.90 5.65
C HIS A 249 3.53 -15.34 6.11
N HIS A 250 3.00 -16.42 5.55
CA HIS A 250 1.72 -17.01 6.00
C HIS A 250 1.95 -18.32 6.77
N LYS A 251 1.08 -18.61 7.73
CA LYS A 251 1.00 -19.94 8.33
C LYS A 251 0.27 -20.87 7.37
N GLY A 252 1.01 -21.79 6.74
CA GLY A 252 0.46 -22.80 5.83
C GLY A 252 0.90 -22.65 4.37
N PRO A 253 0.54 -23.65 3.54
CA PRO A 253 0.79 -23.63 2.11
C PRO A 253 -0.16 -22.65 1.42
N VAL A 254 0.36 -21.94 0.41
CA VAL A 254 -0.44 -21.15 -0.52
C VAL A 254 -0.12 -21.68 -1.90
N ASP A 255 -1.12 -22.19 -2.60
CA ASP A 255 -0.95 -22.87 -3.89
C ASP A 255 -0.83 -21.89 -5.07
N ILE A 256 -1.07 -20.61 -4.82
CA ILE A 256 -1.03 -19.55 -5.82
C ILE A 256 0.20 -18.66 -5.56
N LEU A 257 0.94 -18.34 -6.62
CA LEU A 257 2.04 -17.38 -6.53
C LEU A 257 1.46 -15.98 -6.38
N GLN A 258 1.79 -15.31 -5.28
CA GLN A 258 1.41 -13.92 -5.02
C GLN A 258 2.62 -13.02 -5.26
N VAL A 259 2.58 -12.19 -6.30
CA VAL A 259 3.69 -11.30 -6.68
C VAL A 259 3.47 -9.91 -6.13
N ILE A 260 4.38 -9.42 -5.30
CA ILE A 260 4.29 -8.07 -4.73
C ILE A 260 4.54 -7.02 -5.83
N HIS A 261 3.57 -6.12 -5.98
CA HIS A 261 3.65 -4.97 -6.87
C HIS A 261 4.04 -3.70 -6.11
N CYS A 262 3.38 -3.42 -5.00
CA CYS A 262 3.62 -2.23 -4.16
C CYS A 262 3.59 -2.58 -2.68
N ALA A 263 4.45 -1.92 -1.89
CA ALA A 263 4.37 -1.90 -0.43
C ALA A 263 4.10 -0.47 0.05
N ALA A 264 3.18 -0.32 0.99
CA ALA A 264 2.82 0.95 1.60
C ALA A 264 3.22 0.95 3.09
N GLU A 265 3.83 2.04 3.56
CA GLU A 265 4.33 2.20 4.92
C GLU A 265 4.04 3.60 5.47
N PHE A 266 3.54 3.64 6.69
CA PHE A 266 3.05 4.82 7.35
C PHE A 266 3.68 4.89 8.73
N LYS A 267 4.09 6.08 9.11
CA LYS A 267 4.62 6.33 10.44
C LYS A 267 4.03 7.60 10.98
N ARG A 268 3.61 7.54 12.24
CA ARG A 268 2.93 8.63 12.94
C ARG A 268 3.74 9.93 12.98
N GLU A 269 5.04 9.84 13.27
CA GLU A 269 5.88 11.01 13.59
C GLU A 269 7.26 10.97 12.91
N GLU A 270 7.55 9.97 12.08
CA GLU A 270 8.86 9.75 11.46
C GLU A 270 8.75 9.56 9.94
N ASP A 271 9.89 9.65 9.25
CA ASP A 271 9.97 9.32 7.82
C ASP A 271 9.87 7.80 7.68
N GLY A 272 8.84 7.32 6.97
CA GLY A 272 8.58 5.90 6.76
C GLY A 272 9.46 5.23 5.69
N SER A 273 10.45 5.95 5.14
CA SER A 273 11.28 5.46 4.03
C SER A 273 12.04 4.19 4.35
N HIS A 274 12.66 4.06 5.52
CA HIS A 274 13.41 2.85 5.85
C HIS A 274 12.50 1.62 5.90
N GLN A 275 11.32 1.75 6.49
CA GLN A 275 10.32 0.67 6.54
C GLN A 275 9.78 0.38 5.14
N GLY A 276 9.44 1.41 4.36
CA GLY A 276 9.02 1.30 2.96
C GLY A 276 10.02 0.53 2.12
N MET A 277 11.28 0.95 2.17
CA MET A 277 12.37 0.28 1.47
C MET A 277 12.60 -1.16 1.96
N THR A 278 12.45 -1.40 3.26
CA THR A 278 12.56 -2.76 3.84
C THR A 278 11.45 -3.67 3.30
N ALA A 279 10.20 -3.22 3.28
CA ALA A 279 9.07 -3.96 2.72
C ALA A 279 9.26 -4.26 1.22
N MET A 280 9.76 -3.28 0.45
CA MET A 280 10.05 -3.46 -0.98
C MET A 280 11.09 -4.56 -1.26
N VAL A 281 12.06 -4.80 -0.35
CA VAL A 281 13.08 -5.84 -0.53
C VAL A 281 12.45 -7.22 -0.74
N SER A 282 11.32 -7.51 -0.09
CA SER A 282 10.60 -8.78 -0.26
C SER A 282 10.20 -9.02 -1.72
N GLY A 283 9.51 -8.04 -2.33
CA GLY A 283 9.10 -8.13 -3.73
C GLY A 283 10.29 -8.17 -4.69
N LEU A 284 11.37 -7.43 -4.39
CA LEU A 284 12.57 -7.37 -5.24
C LEU A 284 13.32 -8.71 -5.26
N TYR A 285 13.50 -9.34 -4.11
CA TYR A 285 14.09 -10.67 -4.00
C TYR A 285 13.21 -11.71 -4.69
N GLN A 286 11.90 -11.64 -4.51
CA GLN A 286 10.97 -12.51 -5.22
C GLN A 286 11.17 -12.43 -6.74
N ARG A 287 11.29 -11.24 -7.31
CA ARG A 287 11.53 -11.06 -8.76
C ARG A 287 12.89 -11.57 -9.21
N ALA A 288 13.91 -11.45 -8.36
CA ALA A 288 15.23 -12.01 -8.63
C ALA A 288 15.16 -13.55 -8.71
N VAL A 289 14.46 -14.19 -7.76
CA VAL A 289 14.24 -15.65 -7.75
C VAL A 289 13.43 -16.09 -8.96
N LEU A 290 12.33 -15.38 -9.26
CA LEU A 290 11.46 -15.64 -10.42
C LEU A 290 12.12 -15.34 -11.76
N ARG A 291 13.35 -14.82 -11.78
CA ARG A 291 14.07 -14.39 -13.00
C ARG A 291 13.23 -13.43 -13.84
N MET A 292 12.64 -12.43 -13.19
CA MET A 292 11.88 -11.35 -13.80
C MET A 292 12.71 -10.05 -13.80
N PRO A 293 13.88 -10.01 -14.48
CA PRO A 293 14.66 -8.79 -14.54
C PRO A 293 13.83 -7.70 -15.24
N LYS A 294 14.10 -6.43 -14.91
CA LYS A 294 13.43 -5.24 -15.49
C LYS A 294 12.03 -4.92 -14.95
N GLN A 295 11.51 -5.66 -13.97
CA GLN A 295 10.25 -5.30 -13.32
C GLN A 295 10.46 -4.47 -12.05
N PHE A 296 9.62 -3.43 -11.86
CA PHE A 296 9.69 -2.50 -10.72
C PHE A 296 8.77 -2.85 -9.55
N VAL A 297 9.30 -2.85 -8.32
CA VAL A 297 8.49 -2.87 -7.09
C VAL A 297 8.31 -1.42 -6.68
N PHE A 298 7.10 -1.03 -6.32
CA PHE A 298 6.81 0.31 -5.83
C PHE A 298 6.77 0.34 -4.30
N GLY A 299 7.20 1.45 -3.73
CA GLY A 299 7.06 1.78 -2.32
C GLY A 299 6.29 3.09 -2.20
N VAL A 300 5.26 3.11 -1.37
CA VAL A 300 4.54 4.33 -1.00
C VAL A 300 4.78 4.54 0.48
N PHE A 301 5.36 5.67 0.88
CA PHE A 301 5.58 5.88 2.30
C PHE A 301 5.38 7.32 2.75
N HIS A 302 4.90 7.47 3.98
CA HIS A 302 4.69 8.77 4.58
C HIS A 302 6.02 9.53 4.75
N SER A 303 6.03 10.81 4.38
CA SER A 303 7.16 11.69 4.59
C SER A 303 6.73 13.02 5.14
N LYS A 304 7.52 13.56 6.08
CA LYS A 304 7.26 14.84 6.75
C LYS A 304 7.17 16.02 5.78
N THR A 305 7.80 15.92 4.60
CA THR A 305 7.95 17.04 3.67
C THR A 305 6.85 17.10 2.61
N VAL A 306 6.35 15.95 2.13
CA VAL A 306 5.51 15.86 0.92
C VAL A 306 4.29 14.95 1.12
N LEU A 307 3.90 14.69 2.38
CA LEU A 307 2.90 13.71 2.83
C LEU A 307 3.21 12.27 2.43
N PHE A 308 3.32 11.96 1.13
CA PHE A 308 3.67 10.64 0.62
C PHE A 308 4.79 10.72 -0.42
N LYS A 309 5.69 9.74 -0.39
CA LYS A 309 6.73 9.53 -1.39
C LYS A 309 6.46 8.23 -2.11
N VAL A 310 6.49 8.27 -3.44
CA VAL A 310 6.48 7.07 -4.29
C VAL A 310 7.90 6.78 -4.78
N VAL A 311 8.38 5.58 -4.53
CA VAL A 311 9.71 5.10 -4.95
C VAL A 311 9.55 3.85 -5.77
N ALA A 312 10.34 3.73 -6.85
CA ALA A 312 10.45 2.50 -7.61
C ALA A 312 11.81 1.82 -7.34
N GLY A 313 11.76 0.53 -7.05
CA GLY A 313 12.93 -0.33 -6.88
C GLY A 313 13.01 -1.34 -8.01
N ILE A 314 14.24 -1.69 -8.42
CA ILE A 314 14.51 -2.71 -9.44
C ILE A 314 15.74 -3.52 -9.06
N TRP A 315 15.72 -4.82 -9.37
CA TRP A 315 16.87 -5.70 -9.23
C TRP A 315 17.75 -5.66 -10.50
N GLN A 316 19.01 -5.25 -10.38
CA GLN A 316 19.97 -5.12 -11.49
C GLN A 316 21.37 -5.57 -11.07
N GLY A 317 22.03 -6.41 -11.89
CA GLY A 317 23.43 -6.80 -11.66
C GLY A 317 23.68 -7.46 -10.30
N GLY A 318 22.68 -8.18 -9.77
CA GLY A 318 22.75 -8.78 -8.43
C GLY A 318 22.69 -7.76 -7.29
N LYS A 319 22.26 -6.52 -7.54
CA LYS A 319 22.03 -5.46 -6.56
C LYS A 319 20.60 -4.91 -6.69
N VAL A 320 20.10 -4.28 -5.63
CA VAL A 320 18.86 -3.50 -5.67
C VAL A 320 19.21 -2.04 -5.93
N SER A 321 18.68 -1.49 -7.02
CA SER A 321 18.73 -0.07 -7.34
C SER A 321 17.37 0.57 -7.08
N GLN A 322 17.36 1.77 -6.52
CA GLN A 322 16.13 2.52 -6.25
C GLN A 322 16.17 3.88 -6.96
N SER A 323 15.02 4.35 -7.41
CA SER A 323 14.87 5.67 -7.99
C SER A 323 13.59 6.30 -7.47
N ARG A 324 13.70 7.55 -7.05
CA ARG A 324 12.56 8.36 -6.69
C ARG A 324 11.78 8.61 -7.96
N ILE A 325 10.47 8.42 -7.89
CA ILE A 325 9.58 9.07 -8.84
C ILE A 325 9.31 10.43 -8.19
N PRO A 326 9.82 11.53 -8.74
CA PRO A 326 9.65 12.84 -8.12
C PRO A 326 8.15 13.12 -7.98
N CYS A 327 7.65 13.06 -6.76
CA CYS A 327 6.41 13.69 -6.31
C CYS A 327 6.76 14.98 -5.53
N ASP A 328 7.95 15.55 -5.78
CA ASP A 328 8.50 16.67 -5.00
C ASP A 328 7.80 18.01 -5.27
N ASP A 329 7.00 18.07 -6.34
CA ASP A 329 6.28 19.28 -6.70
C ASP A 329 4.79 18.95 -6.75
N MET A 330 4.09 19.49 -5.74
CA MET A 330 2.69 19.34 -5.35
C MET A 330 1.71 19.08 -6.50
N VAL A 331 1.38 17.83 -6.76
CA VAL A 331 -0.03 17.43 -6.81
C VAL A 331 -0.09 16.28 -5.82
N GLU A 332 -0.64 16.54 -4.64
CA GLU A 332 -1.37 15.50 -3.91
C GLU A 332 -2.31 14.87 -4.93
N LEU A 333 -2.16 13.57 -5.20
CA LEU A 333 -3.07 12.87 -6.10
C LEU A 333 -4.52 13.22 -5.77
#